data_AF-A0A926NKC9-F1
#
_entry.id   AF-A0A926NKC9-F1
#
_cell.length_a   1.000
_cell.length_b   1.000
_cell.length_c   1.000
_cell.angle_alpha   90.00
_cell.angle_beta   90.00
_cell.angle_gamma   90.00
#
_symmetry.space_group_name_H-M   'P 1'
#
loop_
_entity.id
_entity.type
_entity.pdbx_description
1 polymer ?
#
loop_
_entity_poly.entity_id
_entity_poly.type
_entity_poly.pdbx_seq_one_letter_code
_entity_poly.pdbx_strand_id
1 'polypeptide(L)' 'MNHENFEKQLNEWRHYLHSHPESAFEERNISEFLANVLTDMGLEVHRNIGGTGIVANLTVGDGKERYYKY' A
#
# COMPACT_ATOMS: atom_id res chain seq x y z
N MET A 1 -16.59 2.16 -7.97
CA MET A 1 -15.73 1.31 -8.83
C MET A 1 -16.62 0.30 -9.53
N ASN A 2 -16.69 0.28 -10.87
CA ASN A 2 -17.26 -0.87 -11.59
C ASN A 2 -16.23 -2.01 -11.55
N HIS A 3 -16.69 -3.27 -11.39
CA HIS A 3 -15.79 -4.44 -11.27
C HIS A 3 -14.78 -4.53 -12.42
N GLU A 4 -15.24 -4.32 -13.67
CA GLU A 4 -14.40 -4.35 -14.87
C GLU A 4 -13.30 -3.26 -14.89
N ASN A 5 -13.54 -2.11 -14.25
CA ASN A 5 -12.53 -1.04 -14.19
C ASN A 5 -11.44 -1.37 -13.18
N PHE A 6 -11.77 -2.08 -12.11
CA PHE A 6 -10.77 -2.46 -11.11
C PHE A 6 -9.84 -3.55 -11.62
N GLU A 7 -10.34 -4.54 -12.37
CA GLU A 7 -9.49 -5.56 -13.00
C GLU A 7 -8.46 -4.95 -13.98
N LYS A 8 -8.87 -3.96 -14.77
CA LYS A 8 -7.95 -3.22 -15.64
C LYS A 8 -6.87 -2.50 -14.84
N GLN A 9 -7.25 -1.82 -13.76
CA GLN A 9 -6.31 -1.12 -12.89
C GLN A 9 -5.32 -2.07 -12.20
N LEU A 10 -5.75 -3.25 -11.75
CA LEU A 10 -4.87 -4.27 -11.20
C LEU A 10 -3.85 -4.78 -12.24
N ASN A 11 -4.28 -4.95 -13.50
CA ASN A 11 -3.38 -5.33 -14.59
C ASN A 11 -2.33 -4.24 -14.86
N GLU A 12 -2.74 -2.97 -14.86
CA GLU A 12 -1.84 -1.82 -15.02
C GLU A 12 -0.80 -1.74 -13.90
N TRP A 13 -1.23 -1.89 -12.64
CA TRP A 13 -0.31 -1.92 -11.50
C TRP A 13 0.68 -3.07 -11.60
N ARG A 14 0.23 -4.28 -11.97
CA ARG A 14 1.14 -5.42 -12.18
C ARG A 14 2.17 -5.11 -13.27
N HIS A 15 1.74 -4.59 -14.42
CA HIS A 15 2.67 -4.27 -15.52
C HIS A 15 3.69 -3.21 -15.11
N TYR A 16 3.24 -2.17 -14.41
CA TYR A 16 4.13 -1.12 -13.89
C TYR A 16 5.17 -1.71 -12.92
N LEU A 17 4.74 -2.49 -11.93
CA LEU A 17 5.65 -3.10 -10.96
C LEU A 17 6.63 -4.08 -11.63
N HIS A 18 6.17 -4.83 -12.64
CA HIS A 18 7.02 -5.77 -13.36
C HIS A 18 8.05 -5.08 -14.26
N SER A 19 7.72 -3.92 -14.83
CA SER A 19 8.65 -3.14 -15.66
C SER A 19 9.64 -2.28 -14.87
N HIS A 20 9.42 -2.10 -13.56
CA HIS A 20 10.26 -1.30 -12.68
C HIS A 20 10.76 -2.14 -11.49
N PRO A 21 11.55 -3.21 -11.70
CA PRO A 21 12.15 -3.94 -10.60
C PRO A 21 13.18 -3.06 -9.89
N GLU A 22 13.15 -3.06 -8.56
CA GLU A 22 14.16 -2.44 -7.70
C GLU A 22 14.79 -3.50 -6.78
N SER A 23 16.02 -3.26 -6.34
CA SER A 23 16.76 -4.19 -5.46
C SER A 23 16.23 -4.15 -4.03
N ALA A 24 16.43 -5.25 -3.32
CA ALA A 24 16.13 -5.35 -1.89
C ALA A 24 16.70 -4.15 -1.11
N PHE A 25 15.86 -3.49 -0.30
CA PHE A 25 16.19 -2.33 0.53
C PHE A 25 16.43 -1.00 -0.23
N GLU A 26 16.25 -0.98 -1.55
CA GLU A 26 16.44 0.20 -2.39
C GLU A 26 15.17 0.59 -3.18
N GLU A 27 14.02 0.00 -2.87
CA GLU A 27 12.75 0.12 -3.58
C GLU A 27 12.03 1.47 -3.34
N ARG A 28 12.74 2.58 -3.50
CA ARG A 28 12.23 3.92 -3.20
C ARG A 28 11.07 4.30 -4.10
N ASN A 29 11.17 4.01 -5.41
CA ASN A 29 10.14 4.41 -6.37
C ASN A 29 8.90 3.52 -6.26
N ILE A 30 9.09 2.21 -6.07
CA ILE A 30 8.00 1.25 -5.84
C ILE A 30 7.29 1.57 -4.52
N SER A 31 8.03 1.86 -3.45
CA SER A 31 7.46 2.24 -2.15
C SER A 31 6.59 3.49 -2.27
N GLU A 32 7.07 4.52 -2.96
CA GLU A 32 6.31 5.75 -3.20
C GLU A 32 5.06 5.50 -4.06
N PHE A 33 5.19 4.71 -5.14
CA PHE A 33 4.06 4.32 -5.98
C PHE A 33 2.96 3.63 -5.17
N LEU A 34 3.31 2.60 -4.40
CA LEU A 34 2.34 1.85 -3.60
C LEU A 34 1.70 2.72 -2.52
N ALA A 35 2.48 3.59 -1.88
CA ALA A 35 1.94 4.49 -0.87
C ALA A 35 0.94 5.49 -1.47
N ASN A 36 1.17 5.97 -2.69
CA ASN A 36 0.22 6.83 -3.41
C ASN A 36 -1.05 6.05 -3.77
N VAL A 37 -0.92 4.84 -4.34
CA VAL A 37 -2.07 3.98 -4.65
C VAL A 37 -2.95 3.72 -3.42
N LEU A 38 -2.34 3.37 -2.29
CA LEU A 38 -3.07 3.10 -1.05
C LEU A 38 -3.71 4.37 -0.46
N THR A 39 -3.06 5.52 -0.59
CA THR A 39 -3.62 6.82 -0.18
C THR A 39 -4.83 7.19 -1.04
N ASP A 40 -4.75 7.00 -2.35
CA ASP A 40 -5.85 7.26 -3.30
C ASP A 40 -7.05 6.33 -3.07
N MET A 41 -6.81 5.15 -2.52
CA MET A 41 -7.86 4.23 -2.05
C MET A 41 -8.52 4.67 -0.73
N GLY A 42 -8.06 5.77 -0.12
CA GLY A 42 -8.59 6.34 1.11
C GLY A 42 -8.05 5.71 2.39
N LEU A 43 -6.94 4.98 2.31
CA LEU A 43 -6.29 4.38 3.48
C LEU A 43 -5.34 5.39 4.15
N GLU A 44 -5.23 5.29 5.48
CA GLU A 44 -4.16 5.96 6.20
C GLU A 44 -2.85 5.18 5.98
N VAL A 45 -1.85 5.83 5.40
CA VAL A 45 -0.58 5.20 5.03
C VAL A 45 0.57 5.79 5.82
N HIS A 46 1.30 4.93 6.52
CA HIS A 46 2.57 5.22 7.17
C HIS A 46 3.73 4.77 6.27
N ARG A 47 4.69 5.67 6.03
CA ARG A 47 5.85 5.45 5.14
C ARG A 47 7.16 5.38 5.93
N ASN A 48 8.23 4.97 5.26
CA ASN A 48 9.60 4.94 5.77
C ASN A 48 9.82 3.99 6.97
N ILE A 49 9.02 2.94 7.07
CA ILE A 49 9.17 1.92 8.11
C ILE A 49 10.33 1.01 7.73
N GLY A 50 11.44 1.08 8.50
CA GLY A 50 12.62 0.26 8.21
C GLY A 50 13.29 0.59 6.88
N GLY A 51 13.21 1.84 6.40
CA GLY A 51 13.76 2.26 5.11
C GLY A 51 12.66 2.47 4.07
N THR A 52 12.40 1.47 3.24
CA THR A 52 11.41 1.54 2.14
C THR A 52 10.04 0.94 2.51
N GLY A 53 9.86 0.42 3.72
CA GLY A 53 8.62 -0.21 4.14
C GLY A 53 7.44 0.76 4.31
N ILE A 54 6.24 0.26 4.00
CA ILE A 54 4.96 0.97 4.13
C ILE A 54 3.96 0.12 4.91
N VAL A 55 3.08 0.77 5.68
CA VAL A 55 1.97 0.14 6.40
C VAL A 55 0.71 0.97 6.15
N ALA A 56 -0.40 0.32 5.79
CA ALA A 56 -1.68 1.00 5.59
C ALA A 56 -2.75 0.43 6.52
N ASN A 57 -3.48 1.32 7.20
CA ASN A 57 -4.56 0.96 8.10
C ASN A 57 -5.88 0.86 7.34
N LEU A 58 -6.54 -0.30 7.45
CA LEU A 58 -7.94 -0.47 7.04
C LEU A 58 -8.80 -0.59 8.29
N THR A 59 -9.54 0.47 8.59
CA THR A 59 -10.38 0.55 9.79
C THR A 59 -11.85 0.36 9.43
N VAL A 60 -12.55 -0.49 10.17
CA VAL A 60 -14.01 -0.67 10.06
C VAL A 60 -14.64 -0.40 11.42
N GLY A 61 -15.19 0.80 11.59
CA GLY A 61 -15.76 1.27 12.87
C GLY A 61 -14.72 1.68 13.92
N ASP A 62 -15.18 2.13 15.10
CA ASP A 62 -14.30 2.69 16.16
C ASP A 62 -13.80 1.65 17.17
N GLY A 63 -13.51 0.43 16.70
CA GLY A 63 -13.08 -0.67 17.55
C GLY A 63 -11.80 -0.33 18.33
N LYS A 64 -11.91 -0.08 19.63
CA LYS A 64 -10.75 0.27 20.48
C LYS A 64 -9.79 -0.91 20.62
N GLU A 65 -8.52 -0.67 20.32
CA GLU A 65 -7.44 -1.63 20.50
C GLU A 65 -7.37 -2.09 21.98
N ARG A 66 -7.52 -3.40 22.21
CA ARG A 66 -7.41 -3.99 23.56
C ARG A 66 -5.98 -4.45 23.78
N TYR A 67 -5.19 -3.64 24.47
CA TYR A 67 -3.90 -4.08 25.00
C TYR A 67 -4.12 -5.02 26.20
N TYR A 68 -3.79 -6.30 26.03
CA TYR A 68 -3.57 -7.20 27.16
C TYR A 68 -2.14 -6.99 27.66
N LYS A 69 -2.00 -6.48 28.87
CA LYS A 69 -0.72 -6.35 29.57
C LYS A 69 -0.59 -7.57 30.50
N TYR A 70 0.47 -8.36 30.33
CA TYR A 70 0.91 -9.36 31.30
C TYR A 70 1.61 -8.68 32.49
#